data_AF-A0A227J1M6-F1
#
_entry.id   AF-A0A227J1M6-F1
#
_cell.length_a   1.000
_cell.length_b   1.000
_cell.length_c   1.000
_cell.angle_alpha   90.00
_cell.angle_beta   90.00
_cell.angle_gamma   90.00
#
_symmetry.space_group_name_H-M   'P 1'
#
loop_
_entity.id
_entity.type
_entity.pdbx_description
1 polymer ?
#
loop_
_entity_poly.entity_id
_entity_poly.type
_entity_poly.pdbx_seq_one_letter_code
_entity_poly.pdbx_strand_id
1 'polypeptide(L)'
;GSGYVHFEDDDTLEYFAYAGKNNKAYVSIGRILIERGEVPREKMSLKAIKEWVMDNDDATVRELLEQNPSYVFFAPKAEAPVTGSAGIPLL
;
A
#
# COMPACT_ATOMS: atom_id res chain seq x y z
N GLY A 1 2.55 -3.29 7.53
CA GLY A 1 1.73 -3.82 6.42
C GLY A 1 2.12 -5.26 6.16
N SER A 2 1.43 -5.91 5.25
CA SER A 2 1.78 -7.22 4.69
C SER A 2 1.06 -7.38 3.36
N GLY A 3 1.43 -8.39 2.59
CA GLY A 3 0.79 -8.68 1.31
C GLY A 3 1.22 -10.01 0.74
N TYR A 4 0.50 -10.45 -0.28
CA TYR A 4 0.88 -11.60 -1.09
C TYR A 4 1.45 -11.11 -2.41
N VAL A 5 2.47 -11.79 -2.90
CA VAL A 5 3.02 -11.63 -4.24
C VAL A 5 2.79 -12.93 -4.98
N HIS A 6 2.16 -12.86 -6.16
CA HIS A 6 2.03 -13.98 -7.07
C HIS A 6 3.14 -13.87 -8.10
N PHE A 7 4.03 -14.86 -8.11
CA PHE A 7 5.12 -14.98 -9.07
C PHE A 7 4.61 -15.77 -10.28
N GLU A 8 4.42 -15.09 -11.42
CA GLU A 8 3.81 -15.69 -12.62
C GLU A 8 4.73 -16.73 -13.31
N ASP A 9 6.02 -16.72 -13.00
CA ASP A 9 7.02 -17.61 -13.59
C ASP A 9 6.97 -19.03 -13.04
N ASP A 10 6.62 -19.20 -11.75
CA ASP A 10 6.50 -20.52 -11.10
C ASP A 10 5.13 -20.78 -10.46
N ASP A 11 4.17 -19.87 -10.66
CA ASP A 11 2.80 -19.89 -10.12
C ASP A 11 2.74 -19.94 -8.59
N THR A 12 3.81 -19.47 -7.91
CA THR A 12 3.85 -19.44 -6.45
C THR A 12 3.21 -18.18 -5.87
N LEU A 13 2.50 -18.35 -4.76
CA LEU A 13 1.97 -17.27 -3.96
C LEU A 13 2.78 -17.17 -2.68
N GLU A 14 3.52 -16.07 -2.48
CA GLU A 14 4.37 -15.89 -1.30
C GLU A 14 3.86 -14.76 -0.41
N TYR A 15 3.81 -15.03 0.90
CA TYR A 15 3.40 -14.06 1.90
C TYR A 15 4.60 -13.25 2.43
N PHE A 16 4.48 -11.92 2.33
CA PHE A 16 5.47 -10.98 2.86
C PHE A 16 4.91 -10.20 4.06
N ALA A 17 5.57 -10.34 5.20
CA ALA A 17 5.23 -9.63 6.43
C ALA A 17 6.12 -8.39 6.64
N TYR A 18 5.64 -7.44 7.45
CA TYR A 18 6.42 -6.27 7.87
C TYR A 18 7.76 -6.70 8.51
N ALA A 19 8.87 -6.16 8.01
CA ALA A 19 10.22 -6.42 8.50
C ALA A 19 10.90 -5.17 9.08
N GLY A 20 10.41 -3.98 8.76
CA GLY A 20 10.98 -2.74 9.28
C GLY A 20 10.58 -1.51 8.48
N LYS A 21 11.20 -0.37 8.83
CA LYS A 21 11.02 0.90 8.12
C LYS A 21 12.31 1.72 8.14
N ASN A 22 12.43 2.69 7.23
CA ASN A 22 13.58 3.58 7.12
C ASN A 22 13.66 4.70 8.19
N ASN A 23 12.83 4.62 9.24
CA ASN A 23 12.74 5.59 10.34
C ASN A 23 12.40 7.03 9.97
N LYS A 24 11.97 7.32 8.74
CA LYS A 24 11.38 8.61 8.39
C LYS A 24 9.92 8.67 8.87
N ALA A 25 9.45 9.87 9.17
CA ALA A 25 8.07 10.10 9.55
C ALA A 25 7.15 9.92 8.34
N TYR A 26 5.99 9.31 8.54
CA TYR A 26 4.99 9.11 7.51
C TYR A 26 4.27 10.42 7.16
N VAL A 27 4.04 10.65 5.87
CA VAL A 27 3.20 11.73 5.36
C VAL A 27 2.02 11.12 4.60
N SER A 28 0.80 11.62 4.86
CA SER A 28 -0.40 11.11 4.23
C SER A 28 -0.54 11.58 2.78
N ILE A 29 -0.36 10.67 1.82
CA ILE A 29 -0.62 10.94 0.39
C ILE A 29 -2.08 11.33 0.13
N GLY A 30 -3.04 10.74 0.86
CA GLY A 30 -4.45 11.10 0.76
C GLY A 30 -4.71 12.55 1.22
N ARG A 31 -3.98 13.04 2.23
CA ARG A 31 -4.07 14.45 2.62
C ARG A 31 -3.57 15.36 1.50
N ILE A 32 -2.45 15.00 0.86
CA ILE A 32 -1.87 15.78 -0.25
C ILE A 32 -2.83 15.83 -1.44
N LEU A 33 -3.48 14.72 -1.80
CA LEU A 33 -4.50 14.68 -2.85
C LEU A 33 -5.69 15.60 -2.54
N ILE A 34 -6.13 15.67 -1.27
CA ILE A 34 -7.18 16.61 -0.85
C ILE A 34 -6.69 18.05 -0.97
N GLU A 35 -5.48 18.35 -0.49
CA GLU A 35 -4.90 19.70 -0.52
C GLU A 35 -4.68 20.20 -1.96
N ARG A 36 -4.39 19.30 -2.90
CA ARG A 36 -4.29 19.59 -4.34
C ARG A 36 -5.64 19.70 -5.04
N GLY A 37 -6.74 19.29 -4.40
CA GLY A 37 -8.08 19.28 -5.00
C GLY A 37 -8.35 18.10 -5.95
N GLU A 38 -7.45 17.13 -6.01
CA GLU A 38 -7.53 15.95 -6.89
C GLU A 38 -8.61 14.97 -6.45
N VAL A 39 -8.79 14.83 -5.13
CA VAL A 39 -9.79 13.95 -4.54
C VAL A 39 -10.50 14.67 -3.39
N PRO A 40 -11.83 14.81 -3.42
CA PRO A 40 -12.59 15.43 -2.34
C PRO A 40 -12.43 14.67 -1.01
N ARG A 41 -12.37 15.40 0.11
CA ARG A 41 -12.13 14.84 1.45
C ARG A 41 -13.14 13.75 1.82
N GLU A 42 -14.40 13.97 1.49
CA GLU A 42 -15.53 13.08 1.75
C GLU A 42 -15.50 11.79 0.90
N LYS A 43 -14.72 11.78 -0.19
CA LYS A 43 -14.52 10.61 -1.05
C LYS A 43 -13.19 9.90 -0.79
N MET A 44 -12.33 10.46 0.06
CA MET A 44 -10.99 9.95 0.28
C MET A 44 -11.00 8.56 0.92
N SER A 45 -10.36 7.61 0.24
CA SER A 45 -10.24 6.21 0.66
C SER A 45 -9.06 5.54 -0.05
N LEU A 46 -8.64 4.35 0.40
CA LEU A 46 -7.64 3.56 -0.32
C LEU A 46 -8.08 3.22 -1.75
N LYS A 47 -9.39 3.00 -1.96
CA LYS A 47 -9.97 2.79 -3.29
C LYS A 47 -9.79 4.03 -4.17
N ALA A 48 -10.11 5.21 -3.66
CA ALA A 48 -9.95 6.47 -4.39
C ALA A 48 -8.48 6.78 -4.73
N ILE A 49 -7.55 6.50 -3.81
CA ILE A 49 -6.11 6.62 -4.07
C ILE A 49 -5.69 5.65 -5.19
N LYS A 50 -6.16 4.40 -5.13
CA LYS A 50 -5.88 3.40 -6.18
C LYS A 50 -6.41 3.85 -7.54
N GLU A 51 -7.65 4.32 -7.60
CA GLU A 51 -8.24 4.84 -8.84
C GLU A 51 -7.43 6.02 -9.40
N TRP A 52 -7.10 7.01 -8.55
CA TRP A 52 -6.27 8.14 -8.96
C TRP A 52 -4.90 7.68 -9.51
N VAL A 53 -4.26 6.69 -8.88
CA VAL A 53 -2.99 6.12 -9.37
C VAL A 53 -3.14 5.46 -10.74
N MET A 54 -4.24 4.74 -10.97
CA MET A 54 -4.49 4.08 -12.26
C MET A 54 -4.82 5.05 -13.39
N ASP A 55 -5.33 6.25 -13.06
CA ASP A 55 -5.75 7.27 -14.02
C ASP A 55 -4.63 8.27 -14.40
N ASN A 56 -3.45 8.17 -13.78
CA ASN A 56 -2.33 9.09 -13.97
C ASN A 56 -1.07 8.36 -14.49
N ASP A 57 -0.16 9.10 -15.12
CA ASP A 57 1.11 8.55 -15.60
C ASP A 57 2.12 8.28 -14.46
N ASP A 58 3.07 7.38 -14.73
CA ASP A 58 4.08 6.94 -13.75
C ASP A 58 4.88 8.08 -13.13
N ALA A 59 5.19 9.15 -13.89
CA ALA A 59 5.97 10.26 -13.36
C ALA A 59 5.16 11.08 -12.36
N THR A 60 3.88 11.33 -12.66
CA THR A 60 2.92 11.99 -11.77
C THR A 60 2.66 11.16 -10.50
N VAL A 61 2.47 9.85 -10.65
CA VAL A 61 2.28 8.94 -9.51
C VAL A 61 3.53 8.92 -8.63
N ARG A 62 4.71 8.82 -9.24
CA ARG A 62 5.99 8.81 -8.52
C ARG A 62 6.20 10.10 -7.72
N GLU A 63 5.93 11.26 -8.32
CA GLU A 63 6.03 12.55 -7.64
C GLU A 63 5.18 12.57 -6.37
N LEU A 64 3.92 12.11 -6.45
CA LEU A 64 3.04 12.05 -5.29
C LEU A 64 3.58 11.10 -4.20
N LEU A 65 4.02 9.90 -4.58
CA LEU A 65 4.52 8.90 -3.64
C LEU A 65 5.80 9.36 -2.93
N GLU A 66 6.68 10.07 -3.63
CA GLU A 66 7.92 10.63 -3.08
C GLU A 66 7.68 11.72 -2.04
N GLN A 67 6.47 12.32 -1.97
CA GLN A 67 6.09 13.22 -0.87
C GLN A 67 6.04 12.53 0.49
N ASN A 68 5.91 11.20 0.52
CA ASN A 68 6.02 10.41 1.75
C ASN A 68 7.44 9.81 1.88
N PRO A 69 8.32 10.38 2.72
CA PRO A 69 9.68 9.87 2.87
C PRO A 69 9.74 8.54 3.66
N SER A 70 8.64 8.13 4.32
CA SER A 70 8.57 6.86 5.05
C SER A 70 8.47 5.69 4.09
N TYR A 71 9.40 4.74 4.22
CA TYR A 71 9.43 3.51 3.43
C TYR A 71 9.40 2.27 4.33
N VAL A 72 8.64 1.26 3.93
CA VAL A 72 8.46 0.00 4.67
C VAL A 72 9.19 -1.13 3.96
N PHE A 73 9.91 -1.92 4.74
CA PHE A 73 10.58 -3.14 4.27
C PHE A 73 9.78 -4.36 4.71
N PHE A 74 9.80 -5.39 3.86
CA PHE A 74 9.09 -6.66 4.08
C PHE A 74 10.06 -7.83 3.98
N ALA A 75 9.70 -8.95 4.59
CA ALA A 75 10.42 -10.20 4.52
C ALA A 75 9.44 -11.36 4.30
N PRO A 76 9.84 -12.40 3.55
CA PRO A 76 9.02 -13.58 3.37
C PRO A 76 8.76 -14.24 4.72
N LYS A 77 7.55 -14.77 4.89
CA LYS A 77 7.14 -15.49 6.09
C LYS A 77 6.30 -16.68 5.67
N ALA A 78 6.51 -17.82 6.35
CA ALA A 78 5.67 -19.01 6.14
C ALA A 78 4.19 -18.61 6.18
N GLU A 79 3.42 -19.11 5.22
CA GLU A 79 2.03 -18.74 5.00
C GLU A 79 1.26 -18.78 6.32
N ALA A 80 0.64 -17.65 6.64
CA ALA A 80 -0.39 -17.57 7.65
C ALA A 80 -1.71 -17.31 6.91
N PRO A 81 -2.81 -18.00 7.25
CA PRO A 81 -4.12 -17.69 6.69
C PRO A 81 -4.40 -16.18 6.77
N VAL A 82 -5.20 -15.63 5.85
CA VAL A 82 -5.66 -14.23 5.97
C VAL A 82 -6.49 -14.12 7.24
N THR A 83 -5.90 -13.59 8.29
CA THR A 83 -6.53 -13.51 9.60
C THR A 83 -7.16 -12.14 9.81
N GLY A 84 -8.44 -12.10 10.20
CA GLY A 84 -9.08 -10.87 10.62
C GLY A 84 -8.54 -10.35 11.96
N SER A 85 -9.02 -9.18 12.40
CA SER A 85 -8.63 -8.58 13.70
C SER A 85 -8.94 -9.47 14.91
N ALA A 86 -9.86 -10.43 14.76
CA ALA A 86 -10.22 -11.42 15.78
C ALA A 86 -9.25 -12.61 15.89
N GLY A 87 -8.18 -12.67 15.08
CA GLY A 87 -7.26 -13.80 15.10
C GLY A 87 -7.79 -15.07 14.41
N ILE A 88 -8.93 -14.97 13.72
CA ILE A 88 -9.57 -16.08 12.99
C ILE A 88 -9.37 -15.89 11.48
N PRO A 89 -9.01 -16.96 10.73
CA PRO A 89 -8.98 -16.93 9.28
C PRO A 89 -10.31 -16.47 8.69
N LEU A 90 -10.25 -15.59 7.70
CA LEU A 90 -11.41 -15.20 6.89
C LEU A 90 -11.63 -16.26 5.80
N LEU A 91 -12.85 -16.77 5.69
CA LEU A 91 -13.29 -17.71 4.64
C LEU A 91 -13.80 -16.97 3.42
#